data_AF-A0A2M9KEN4-F1
#
_entry.id   AF-A0A2M9KEN4-F1
#
_cell.length_a   1.000
_cell.length_b   1.000
_cell.length_c   1.000
_cell.angle_alpha   90.00
_cell.angle_beta   90.00
_cell.angle_gamma   90.00
#
_symmetry.space_group_name_H-M   'P 1'
#
loop_
_entity.id
_entity.type
_entity.pdbx_description
1 polymer ?
#
loop_
_entity_poly.entity_id
_entity_poly.type
_entity_poly.pdbx_seq_one_letter_code
_entity_poly.pdbx_strand_id
1 'polypeptide(L)'
;MLTVQMNDAAAALLGAWAGLTPTQPPQGLAAGLRDLTANGITLHGDAVVLTDTVRHLRDSGPGGFIDLTAWECSVNSFHLEDFVPVTVDLLDDGEPVIAEADQRLLLAQGLALALHICRLGRSAEPRLQIRCIVSAHTSNGTFRFHRIRAGRQQHHPDLDRYTLEKMIVIDTGSPSG
;
A
#
# COMPACT_ATOMS: atom_id res chain seq x y z
N MET A 1 -12.25 13.27 -3.11
CA MET A 1 -11.84 13.39 -1.70
C MET A 1 -10.70 12.40 -1.45
N LEU A 2 -9.89 12.61 -0.40
CA LEU A 2 -8.88 11.65 0.06
C LEU A 2 -9.33 11.18 1.44
N THR A 3 -9.47 9.87 1.64
CA THR A 3 -9.82 9.28 2.92
C THR A 3 -8.64 8.45 3.41
N VAL A 4 -8.31 8.55 4.69
CA VAL A 4 -7.32 7.71 5.36
C VAL A 4 -8.01 7.04 6.55
N GLN A 5 -8.01 5.72 6.56
CA GLN A 5 -8.49 4.89 7.67
C GLN A 5 -7.31 4.11 8.23
N MET A 6 -7.25 4.00 9.54
CA MET A 6 -6.22 3.23 10.26
C MET A 6 -6.94 2.39 11.31
N ASN A 7 -6.45 1.17 11.57
CA ASN A 7 -6.82 0.49 12.79
C ASN A 7 -6.10 1.12 14.00
N ASP A 8 -6.59 0.83 15.20
CA ASP A 8 -6.07 1.45 16.43
C ASP A 8 -4.57 1.17 16.61
N ALA A 9 -4.12 -0.03 16.25
CA ALA A 9 -2.72 -0.43 16.34
C ALA A 9 -1.79 0.41 15.42
N ALA A 10 -2.21 0.67 14.17
CA ALA A 10 -1.47 1.55 13.27
C ALA A 10 -1.50 3.01 13.73
N ALA A 11 -2.67 3.49 14.17
CA ALA A 11 -2.83 4.86 14.64
C ALA A 11 -1.99 5.14 15.90
N ALA A 12 -1.95 4.19 16.84
CA ALA A 12 -1.10 4.26 18.03
C ALA A 12 0.39 4.28 17.66
N LEU A 13 0.83 3.35 16.80
CA LEU A 13 2.26 3.24 16.44
C LEU A 13 2.78 4.48 15.70
N LEU A 14 1.97 5.06 14.80
CA LEU A 14 2.30 6.29 14.09
C LEU A 14 2.16 7.55 14.96
N GLY A 15 1.59 7.46 16.16
CA GLY A 15 1.34 8.60 17.04
C GLY A 15 0.25 9.54 16.53
N ALA A 16 -0.69 9.06 15.73
CA ALA A 16 -1.74 9.86 15.10
C ALA A 16 -2.63 10.60 16.11
N TRP A 17 -2.77 10.05 17.32
CA TRP A 17 -3.55 10.60 18.43
C TRP A 17 -2.92 11.83 19.11
N ALA A 18 -1.62 12.07 18.90
CA ALA A 18 -0.88 13.14 19.58
C ALA A 18 -0.93 14.50 18.83
N GLY A 19 -1.74 14.63 17.78
CA GLY A 19 -1.89 15.90 17.03
C GLY A 19 -0.65 16.35 16.27
N LEU A 20 0.40 15.52 16.18
CA LEU A 20 1.65 15.80 15.49
C LEU A 20 1.67 15.10 14.12
N THR A 21 1.67 15.87 13.04
CA THR A 21 2.20 15.43 11.73
C THR A 21 3.62 16.02 11.59
N PRO A 22 4.58 15.28 11.00
CA PRO A 22 4.42 14.71 9.67
C PRO A 22 4.33 13.18 9.68
N THR A 23 3.28 12.67 9.01
CA THR A 23 3.16 11.30 8.49
C THR A 23 4.09 11.05 7.30
N GLN A 24 5.00 11.97 7.03
CA GLN A 24 6.06 11.79 6.04
C GLN A 24 7.34 11.34 6.75
N PRO A 25 8.03 10.32 6.23
CA PRO A 25 9.34 9.95 6.72
C PRO A 25 10.26 11.18 6.67
N PRO A 26 11.15 11.39 7.66
CA PRO A 26 11.97 12.62 7.77
C PRO A 26 12.79 12.96 6.53
N GLN A 27 13.14 11.95 5.73
CA GLN A 27 13.96 12.07 4.52
C GLN A 27 13.16 11.87 3.23
N GLY A 28 11.83 11.83 3.31
CA GLY A 28 10.97 11.46 2.19
C GLY A 28 10.98 9.96 1.90
N LEU A 29 10.50 9.58 0.71
CA LEU A 29 10.43 8.18 0.29
C LEU A 29 11.83 7.57 0.19
N ALA A 30 11.99 6.33 0.66
CA ALA A 30 13.19 5.53 0.45
C ALA A 30 13.55 5.47 -1.05
N ALA A 31 14.85 5.41 -1.38
CA ALA A 31 15.31 5.48 -2.77
C ALA A 31 14.67 4.39 -3.65
N GLY A 32 14.63 3.14 -3.17
CA GLY A 32 13.99 2.04 -3.89
C GLY A 32 12.50 2.28 -4.18
N LEU A 33 11.76 2.87 -3.24
CA LEU A 33 10.35 3.24 -3.46
C LEU A 33 10.19 4.38 -4.47
N ARG A 34 11.10 5.35 -4.47
CA ARG A 34 11.11 6.44 -5.46
C ARG A 34 11.39 5.91 -6.85
N ASP A 35 12.36 5.01 -6.98
CA ASP A 35 12.74 4.40 -8.25
C ASP A 35 11.61 3.52 -8.78
N LEU A 36 10.98 2.71 -7.91
CA LEU A 36 9.84 1.86 -8.24
C LEU A 36 8.66 2.63 -8.84
N THR A 37 8.42 3.87 -8.40
CA THR A 37 7.31 4.71 -8.88
C THR A 37 7.74 5.82 -9.82
N ALA A 38 9.01 5.86 -10.24
CA ALA A 38 9.57 6.98 -11.01
C ALA A 38 8.83 7.20 -12.34
N ASN A 39 8.43 6.12 -13.00
CA ASN A 39 7.70 6.15 -14.27
C ASN A 39 6.17 6.18 -14.09
N GLY A 40 5.71 6.31 -12.84
CA GLY A 40 4.31 6.46 -12.49
C GLY A 40 3.48 5.17 -12.58
N ILE A 41 2.18 5.35 -12.78
CA ILE A 41 1.21 4.28 -13.00
C ILE A 41 0.57 4.44 -14.37
N THR A 42 0.16 3.33 -14.98
CA THR A 42 -0.50 3.33 -16.28
C THR A 42 -1.67 2.35 -16.31
N LEU A 43 -2.54 2.53 -17.30
CA LEU A 43 -3.61 1.60 -17.60
C LEU A 43 -3.08 0.48 -18.50
N HIS A 44 -3.27 -0.76 -18.08
CA HIS A 44 -3.09 -1.95 -18.88
C HIS A 44 -4.48 -2.57 -19.11
N GLY A 45 -5.11 -2.22 -20.25
CA GLY A 45 -6.54 -2.44 -20.43
C GLY A 45 -7.34 -1.62 -19.41
N ASP A 46 -8.22 -2.27 -18.66
CA ASP A 46 -9.00 -1.63 -17.59
C ASP A 46 -8.29 -1.64 -16.22
N ALA A 47 -7.11 -2.26 -16.13
CA ALA A 47 -6.36 -2.41 -14.91
C ALA A 47 -5.32 -1.30 -14.71
N VAL A 48 -5.07 -0.89 -13.47
CA VAL A 48 -4.00 0.04 -13.10
C VAL A 48 -2.79 -0.72 -12.58
N VAL A 49 -1.61 -0.39 -13.10
CA VAL A 49 -0.33 -1.01 -12.70
C VAL A 49 0.79 0.02 -12.64
N LEU A 50 1.87 -0.31 -11.94
CA LEU A 50 3.12 0.46 -12.06
C LEU A 50 3.63 0.39 -13.49
N THR A 51 4.06 1.53 -14.06
CA THR A 51 4.46 1.60 -15.48
C THR A 51 5.57 0.60 -15.82
N ASP A 52 6.52 0.41 -14.92
CA ASP A 52 7.67 -0.47 -15.15
C ASP A 52 7.34 -1.96 -15.06
N THR A 53 6.23 -2.34 -14.42
CA THR A 53 5.81 -3.74 -14.33
C THR A 53 5.09 -4.22 -15.59
N VAL A 54 4.60 -3.32 -16.44
CA VAL A 54 3.82 -3.65 -17.66
C VAL A 54 4.54 -4.62 -18.59
N ARG A 55 5.87 -4.51 -18.73
CA ARG A 55 6.64 -5.39 -19.62
C ARG A 55 6.59 -6.84 -19.16
N HIS A 56 6.55 -7.08 -17.86
CA HIS A 56 6.43 -8.41 -17.25
C HIS A 56 4.99 -8.95 -17.28
N LEU A 57 4.00 -8.06 -17.46
CA LEU A 57 2.58 -8.40 -17.46
C LEU A 57 2.01 -8.76 -18.85
N ARG A 58 2.76 -8.52 -19.94
CA ARG A 58 2.28 -8.76 -21.33
C ARG A 58 1.75 -10.18 -21.56
N ASP A 59 2.24 -11.16 -20.82
CA ASP A 59 1.83 -12.56 -20.92
C ASP A 59 0.89 -13.01 -19.78
N SER A 60 0.57 -12.10 -18.85
CA SER A 60 -0.17 -12.37 -17.62
C SER A 60 -1.48 -11.57 -17.59
N GLY A 61 -2.47 -11.98 -18.39
CA GLY A 61 -3.83 -11.45 -18.27
C GLY A 61 -4.46 -11.78 -16.90
N PRO A 62 -5.72 -11.35 -16.62
CA PRO A 62 -6.40 -11.63 -15.36
C PRO A 62 -6.56 -13.13 -15.04
N GLY A 63 -6.31 -14.04 -15.98
CA GLY A 63 -6.13 -15.47 -15.72
C GLY A 63 -7.25 -16.07 -14.86
N GLY A 64 -6.87 -16.76 -13.78
CA GLY A 64 -7.75 -17.40 -12.80
C GLY A 64 -8.18 -16.52 -11.62
N PHE A 65 -7.95 -15.20 -11.66
CA PHE A 65 -8.42 -14.29 -10.62
C PHE A 65 -9.93 -14.07 -10.73
N ILE A 66 -10.60 -13.93 -9.59
CA ILE A 66 -12.05 -13.74 -9.52
C ILE A 66 -12.52 -12.44 -10.17
N ASP A 67 -11.67 -11.39 -10.14
CA ASP A 67 -11.91 -10.13 -10.83
C ASP A 67 -10.60 -9.34 -11.03
N LEU A 68 -10.70 -8.23 -11.78
CA LEU A 68 -9.59 -7.30 -12.03
C LEU A 68 -9.02 -6.67 -10.77
N THR A 69 -9.82 -6.52 -9.70
CA THR A 69 -9.34 -5.93 -8.45
C THR A 69 -8.41 -6.90 -7.73
N ALA A 70 -8.78 -8.19 -7.70
CA ALA A 70 -7.93 -9.24 -7.15
C ALA A 70 -6.62 -9.39 -7.93
N TRP A 71 -6.69 -9.30 -9.26
CA TRP A 71 -5.49 -9.30 -10.11
C TRP A 71 -4.61 -8.06 -9.85
N GLU A 72 -5.18 -6.85 -9.84
CA GLU A 72 -4.47 -5.61 -9.51
C GLU A 72 -3.79 -5.69 -8.13
N CYS A 73 -4.51 -6.16 -7.12
CA CYS A 73 -3.95 -6.40 -5.80
C CYS A 73 -2.74 -7.32 -5.87
N SER A 74 -2.78 -8.39 -6.67
CA SER A 74 -1.66 -9.32 -6.80
C SER A 74 -0.46 -8.71 -7.51
N VAL A 75 -0.67 -7.98 -8.62
CA VAL A 75 0.44 -7.44 -9.43
C VAL A 75 1.04 -6.15 -8.87
N ASN A 76 0.29 -5.45 -8.02
CA ASN A 76 0.71 -4.22 -7.36
C ASN A 76 1.03 -4.44 -5.87
N SER A 77 1.18 -5.69 -5.43
CA SER A 77 1.57 -6.03 -4.05
C SER A 77 3.06 -6.33 -3.97
N PHE A 78 3.72 -5.76 -2.98
CA PHE A 78 5.13 -6.03 -2.68
C PHE A 78 5.42 -5.81 -1.20
N HIS A 79 6.54 -6.36 -0.74
CA HIS A 79 7.03 -6.15 0.62
C HIS A 79 7.77 -4.81 0.71
N LEU A 80 7.53 -4.07 1.78
CA LEU A 80 8.11 -2.74 1.98
C LEU A 80 9.58 -2.83 2.40
N GLU A 81 9.93 -3.85 3.17
CA GLU A 81 11.29 -4.15 3.63
C GLU A 81 12.28 -4.43 2.49
N ASP A 82 11.80 -4.76 1.28
CA ASP A 82 12.65 -4.90 0.09
C ASP A 82 13.20 -3.54 -0.39
N PHE A 83 12.60 -2.42 0.04
CA PHE A 83 12.92 -1.06 -0.42
C PHE A 83 13.23 -0.07 0.70
N VAL A 84 12.78 -0.35 1.91
CA VAL A 84 12.94 0.50 3.09
C VAL A 84 14.08 -0.05 3.94
N PRO A 85 15.00 0.80 4.43
CA PRO A 85 16.14 0.33 5.22
C PRO A 85 15.69 -0.05 6.64
N VAL A 86 15.15 -1.26 6.78
CA VAL A 86 14.81 -1.91 8.05
C VAL A 86 15.67 -3.15 8.25
N THR A 87 15.72 -3.63 9.49
CA THR A 87 16.31 -4.92 9.81
C THR A 87 15.23 -5.99 9.86
N VAL A 88 15.42 -7.05 9.07
CA VAL A 88 14.67 -8.29 9.16
C VAL A 88 15.58 -9.32 9.79
N ASP A 89 15.38 -9.56 11.08
CA ASP A 89 16.09 -10.61 11.82
C ASP A 89 15.39 -11.96 11.63
N LEU A 90 16.02 -13.03 12.09
CA LEU A 90 15.44 -14.37 12.12
C LEU A 90 15.39 -14.86 13.56
N LEU A 91 14.25 -15.42 13.96
CA LEU A 91 14.13 -16.20 15.20
C LEU A 91 14.88 -17.54 15.07
N ASP A 92 15.02 -18.26 16.19
CA ASP A 92 15.71 -19.56 16.23
C ASP A 92 15.07 -20.63 15.32
N ASP A 93 13.78 -20.49 15.02
CA ASP A 93 13.03 -21.35 14.09
C ASP A 93 13.11 -20.89 12.61
N GLY A 94 13.81 -19.79 12.35
CA GLY A 94 13.97 -19.20 11.02
C GLY A 94 12.83 -18.27 10.61
N GLU A 95 11.87 -17.98 11.48
CA GLU A 95 10.79 -17.04 11.18
C GLU A 95 11.32 -15.59 11.15
N PRO A 96 10.97 -14.79 10.13
CA PRO A 96 11.41 -13.41 10.05
C PRO A 96 10.75 -12.57 11.15
N VAL A 97 11.54 -11.69 11.76
CA VAL A 97 11.09 -10.75 12.77
C VAL A 97 11.57 -9.33 12.48
N ILE A 98 10.64 -8.38 12.53
CA ILE A 98 10.86 -6.95 12.33
C ILE A 98 10.52 -6.25 13.64
N ALA A 99 11.47 -5.48 14.17
CA ALA A 99 11.26 -4.73 15.40
C ALA A 99 10.16 -3.66 15.24
N GLU A 100 9.49 -3.30 16.34
CA GLU A 100 8.37 -2.35 16.28
C GLU A 100 8.76 -0.96 15.72
N ALA A 101 9.98 -0.50 16.01
CA ALA A 101 10.51 0.74 15.43
C ALA A 101 10.63 0.67 13.90
N ASP A 102 11.02 -0.48 13.36
CA ASP A 102 11.11 -0.72 11.93
C ASP A 102 9.73 -0.91 11.31
N GLN A 103 8.79 -1.58 11.99
CA GLN A 103 7.39 -1.62 11.57
C GLN A 103 6.79 -0.21 11.46
N ARG A 104 7.12 0.70 12.40
CA ARG A 104 6.70 2.11 12.33
C ARG A 104 7.28 2.80 11.09
N LEU A 105 8.54 2.56 10.77
CA LEU A 105 9.18 3.10 9.58
C LEU A 105 8.52 2.57 8.31
N LEU A 106 8.20 1.27 8.24
CA LEU A 106 7.46 0.65 7.13
C LEU A 106 6.09 1.31 6.95
N LEU A 107 5.29 1.47 8.01
CA LEU A 107 3.99 2.14 7.93
C LEU A 107 4.11 3.60 7.46
N ALA A 108 5.10 4.34 7.96
CA ALA A 108 5.31 5.73 7.54
C ALA A 108 5.72 5.83 6.07
N GLN A 109 6.61 4.95 5.59
CA GLN A 109 7.01 4.87 4.18
C GLN A 109 5.85 4.42 3.29
N GLY A 110 5.10 3.39 3.70
CA GLY A 110 3.92 2.91 2.99
C GLY A 110 2.82 3.97 2.90
N LEU A 111 2.56 4.74 3.96
CA LEU A 111 1.62 5.86 3.93
C LEU A 111 2.09 6.97 2.99
N ALA A 112 3.37 7.35 3.04
CA ALA A 112 3.92 8.33 2.12
C ALA A 112 3.82 7.86 0.65
N LEU A 113 4.04 6.57 0.41
CA LEU A 113 3.92 5.95 -0.90
C LEU A 113 2.48 5.93 -1.37
N ALA A 114 1.52 5.57 -0.49
CA ALA A 114 0.10 5.61 -0.80
C ALA A 114 -0.34 7.01 -1.24
N LEU A 115 0.10 8.05 -0.51
CA LEU A 115 -0.17 9.44 -0.89
C LEU A 115 0.44 9.80 -2.24
N HIS A 116 1.63 9.28 -2.57
CA HIS A 116 2.25 9.45 -3.88
C HIS A 116 1.45 8.76 -5.00
N ILE A 117 1.10 7.48 -4.85
CA ILE A 117 0.27 6.73 -5.81
C ILE A 117 -1.10 7.41 -6.01
N CYS A 118 -1.74 7.86 -4.93
CA CYS A 118 -2.98 8.61 -4.98
C CYS A 118 -2.87 9.91 -5.79
N ARG A 119 -1.73 10.62 -5.69
CA ARG A 119 -1.46 11.80 -6.52
C ARG A 119 -1.31 11.42 -7.99
N LEU A 120 -0.59 10.34 -8.30
CA LEU A 120 -0.46 9.84 -9.68
C LEU A 120 -1.82 9.50 -10.28
N GLY A 121 -2.68 8.77 -9.55
CA GLY A 121 -4.04 8.44 -10.02
C GLY A 121 -4.92 9.67 -10.25
N ARG A 122 -4.80 10.72 -9.43
CA ARG A 122 -5.53 11.98 -9.62
C ARG A 122 -5.04 12.80 -10.82
N SER A 123 -3.80 12.60 -11.24
CA SER A 123 -3.16 13.28 -12.38
C SER A 123 -3.22 12.47 -13.68
N ALA A 124 -3.61 11.20 -13.63
CA ALA A 124 -3.80 10.36 -14.80
C ALA A 124 -5.02 10.81 -15.63
N GLU A 125 -5.02 10.50 -16.93
CA GLU A 125 -6.16 10.70 -17.83
C GLU A 125 -6.59 9.37 -18.48
N PRO A 126 -7.84 8.91 -18.24
CA PRO A 126 -8.84 9.50 -17.34
C PRO A 126 -8.41 9.42 -15.87
N ARG A 127 -8.90 10.35 -15.05
CA ARG A 127 -8.65 10.35 -13.60
C ARG A 127 -9.02 9.02 -12.96
N LEU A 128 -8.09 8.44 -12.20
CA LEU A 128 -8.26 7.14 -11.54
C LEU A 128 -8.58 7.31 -10.05
N GLN A 129 -9.61 6.60 -9.61
CA GLN A 129 -9.88 6.37 -8.18
C GLN A 129 -9.07 5.17 -7.73
N ILE A 130 -8.24 5.34 -6.70
CA ILE A 130 -7.24 4.38 -6.25
C ILE A 130 -7.45 4.12 -4.78
N ARG A 131 -7.35 2.84 -4.40
CA ARG A 131 -7.22 2.38 -3.03
C ARG A 131 -5.82 1.85 -2.83
N CYS A 132 -5.13 2.37 -1.82
CA CYS A 132 -3.88 1.81 -1.32
C CYS A 132 -4.15 1.15 0.03
N ILE A 133 -3.51 0.01 0.27
CA ILE A 133 -3.55 -0.71 1.53
C ILE A 133 -2.11 -0.91 1.96
N VAL A 134 -1.81 -0.50 3.19
CA VAL A 134 -0.52 -0.66 3.83
C VAL A 134 -0.75 -1.53 5.06
N SER A 135 0.05 -2.56 5.25
CA SER A 135 0.08 -3.29 6.51
C SER A 135 1.51 -3.51 6.99
N ALA A 136 1.68 -3.61 8.30
CA ALA A 136 2.91 -4.09 8.91
C ALA A 136 2.57 -5.00 10.09
N HIS A 137 3.26 -6.12 10.19
CA HIS A 137 3.21 -7.00 11.36
C HIS A 137 4.62 -7.46 11.71
N THR A 138 4.73 -8.45 12.59
CA THR A 138 6.02 -8.89 13.13
C THR A 138 6.95 -9.49 12.09
N SER A 139 6.46 -9.96 10.94
CA SER A 139 7.29 -10.71 9.99
C SER A 139 7.39 -10.08 8.59
N ASN A 140 6.54 -9.11 8.24
CA ASN A 140 6.68 -8.33 7.01
C ASN A 140 5.90 -7.00 7.09
N GLY A 141 6.16 -6.11 6.13
CA GLY A 141 5.28 -5.02 5.77
C GLY A 141 4.82 -5.14 4.32
N THR A 142 3.53 -4.99 4.05
CA THR A 142 3.00 -5.06 2.68
C THR A 142 2.47 -3.72 2.21
N PHE A 143 2.67 -3.44 0.93
CA PHE A 143 1.99 -2.39 0.21
C PHE A 143 1.26 -2.98 -0.97
N ARG A 144 0.00 -2.60 -1.16
CA ARG A 144 -0.75 -2.93 -2.38
C ARG A 144 -1.67 -1.80 -2.79
N PHE A 145 -1.97 -1.71 -4.08
CA PHE A 145 -2.99 -0.78 -4.57
C PHE A 145 -3.79 -1.34 -5.74
N HIS A 146 -4.99 -0.82 -5.91
CA HIS A 146 -5.89 -1.17 -7.01
C HIS A 146 -6.81 0.00 -7.35
N ARG A 147 -7.47 -0.09 -8.50
CA ARG A 147 -8.48 0.89 -8.89
C ARG A 147 -9.79 0.59 -8.16
N ILE A 148 -10.39 1.62 -7.57
CA ILE A 148 -11.71 1.53 -6.95
C ILE A 148 -12.76 1.36 -8.05
N ARG A 149 -13.60 0.32 -7.91
CA ARG A 149 -14.72 0.01 -8.80
C ARG A 149 -15.98 -0.19 -7.95
N ALA A 150 -17.13 0.23 -8.47
CA ALA A 150 -18.41 0.09 -7.77
C ALA A 150 -18.68 -1.38 -7.37
N GLY A 151 -19.15 -1.59 -6.14
CA GLY A 151 -19.50 -2.92 -5.61
C GLY A 151 -18.32 -3.81 -5.25
N ARG A 152 -17.08 -3.30 -5.22
CA ARG A 152 -15.88 -4.08 -4.89
C ARG A 152 -15.22 -3.56 -3.60
N GLN A 153 -15.37 -4.31 -2.51
CA GLN A 153 -14.59 -4.14 -1.28
C GLN A 153 -13.68 -5.36 -1.11
N GLN A 154 -12.39 -5.11 -0.90
CA GLN A 154 -11.34 -6.14 -0.74
C GLN A 154 -10.70 -6.13 0.65
N HIS A 155 -11.24 -5.34 1.57
CA HIS A 155 -10.88 -5.36 2.99
C HIS A 155 -12.15 -5.29 3.82
N HIS A 156 -12.08 -5.80 5.05
CA HIS A 156 -13.18 -5.67 5.98
C HIS A 156 -13.38 -4.19 6.37
N PRO A 157 -14.60 -3.63 6.34
CA PRO A 157 -14.83 -2.19 6.58
C PRO A 157 -14.41 -1.73 7.98
N ASP A 158 -14.46 -2.64 8.94
CA ASP A 158 -13.87 -2.49 10.27
C ASP A 158 -12.46 -3.09 10.25
N LEU A 159 -11.45 -2.20 10.29
CA LEU A 159 -10.03 -2.56 10.22
C LEU A 159 -9.49 -3.16 11.52
N ASP A 160 -10.19 -2.99 12.65
CA ASP A 160 -9.76 -3.53 13.94
C ASP A 160 -9.97 -5.05 14.04
N ARG A 161 -10.69 -5.65 13.07
CA ARG A 161 -10.74 -7.10 12.89
C ARG A 161 -9.40 -7.72 12.50
N TYR A 162 -8.48 -6.94 11.95
CA TYR A 162 -7.12 -7.39 11.63
C TYR A 162 -6.24 -7.30 12.88
N THR A 163 -6.44 -8.21 13.83
CA THR A 163 -5.83 -8.15 15.16
C THR A 163 -4.31 -8.35 15.17
N LEU A 164 -3.76 -8.97 14.12
CA LEU A 164 -2.32 -9.24 13.98
C LEU A 164 -1.58 -8.19 13.15
N GLU A 165 -2.32 -7.32 12.45
CA GLU A 165 -1.75 -6.37 11.51
C GLU A 165 -1.96 -4.94 11.98
N LYS A 166 -0.99 -4.08 11.71
CA LYS A 166 -1.17 -2.63 11.77
C LYS A 166 -1.54 -2.21 10.35
N MET A 167 -2.77 -1.74 10.14
CA MET A 167 -3.32 -1.55 8.80
C MET A 167 -3.74 -0.11 8.54
N ILE A 168 -3.47 0.36 7.33
CA ILE A 168 -3.86 1.67 6.81
C ILE A 168 -4.50 1.48 5.44
N VAL A 169 -5.67 2.09 5.24
CA VAL A 169 -6.36 2.16 3.95
C VAL A 169 -6.47 3.61 3.51
N ILE A 170 -6.07 3.88 2.26
CA ILE A 170 -6.12 5.22 1.67
C ILE A 170 -6.91 5.15 0.37
N ASP A 171 -7.96 5.95 0.27
CA ASP A 171 -8.84 5.99 -0.90
C ASP A 171 -8.84 7.37 -1.57
N THR A 172 -8.82 7.40 -2.90
CA THR A 172 -9.17 8.59 -3.69
C THR A 172 -10.55 8.45 -4.32
N GLY A 173 -11.37 9.49 -4.17
CA GLY A 173 -12.75 9.48 -4.68
C GLY A 173 -13.73 9.83 -3.57
N SER A 174 -15.03 9.66 -3.82
CA SER A 174 -16.02 9.63 -2.74
C SER A 174 -16.06 8.20 -2.19
N PRO A 175 -16.38 7.99 -0.89
CA PRO A 175 -16.63 6.66 -0.38
C PRO A 175 -17.75 6.10 -1.25
N SER A 176 -17.50 4.98 -1.92
CA SER A 176 -18.56 4.25 -2.61
C SER A 176 -19.60 3.89 -1.54
N GLY A 177 -20.77 4.53 -1.63
CA GLY A 177 -21.94 4.20 -0.82
C GLY A 177 -22.52 2.85 -1.16
#